data_AF-A0A524PYZ3-F1
#
_entry.id   AF-A0A524PYZ3-F1
#
_cell.length_a   1.000
_cell.length_b   1.000
_cell.length_c   1.000
_cell.angle_alpha   90.00
_cell.angle_beta   90.00
_cell.angle_gamma   90.00
#
_symmetry.space_group_name_H-M   'P 1'
#
loop_
_entity.id
_entity.type
_entity.pdbx_description
1 polymer ?
#
loop_
_entity_poly.entity_id
_entity_poly.type
_entity_poly.pdbx_seq_one_letter_code
_entity_poly.pdbx_strand_id
1 'polypeptide(L)'
;MKRMHRLISIILLFAAAGAAAQTQPFGLGMEPTPKNFDSSIRSATAKAGEKQLPSRVDLSPLFPAPGYQGEQNSCVAWATAYAAKSYQENLGSGQSRADREKVFSPSYIYNQINNGRDQGSTIPDAIELVKNQGCATLTTMPYGDYRTQPTRAAREEAAAYRVESYARLDGKNLASLKTLLADGVPIIVGMKTYENFMTYSGGVYSRTGGAYIGGHAMIIVGYDDGKNAFKIMNSWSDRWGDKGFVQYDYALFTENHHTAMAMYNPAANTPARSVPPNTVSASAGAYRDKIAVTWEPVKSADYYVVFRAEKEPKSFREAAKTKGAAYIDGAAASGVEYFYAVKSVGPGGESDFSSVARGFLMTESRLGTPKNLTGISEKGAIKLVWDEVEEAEGYYVYRWDAKAEEFRRIGVSRNIGYRDSALPANSRGERYAVTAFRGDKESKADEGVSVLIPQVQVEIPQ
;
A
#
# COMPACT_ATOMS: atom_id res chain seq x y z
N MET A 1 13.61 49.38 -98.68
CA MET A 1 12.37 48.88 -98.04
C MET A 1 12.59 47.40 -97.73
N LYS A 2 12.50 46.82 -96.53
CA LYS A 2 11.98 47.18 -95.21
C LYS A 2 12.87 46.47 -94.16
N ARG A 3 13.18 47.14 -93.05
CA ARG A 3 13.69 46.51 -91.82
C ARG A 3 12.60 45.62 -91.23
N MET A 4 12.93 44.43 -90.74
CA MET A 4 12.06 43.67 -89.85
C MET A 4 12.90 43.06 -88.72
N HIS A 5 12.66 43.55 -87.51
CA HIS A 5 13.28 43.08 -86.27
C HIS A 5 12.74 41.69 -85.93
N ARG A 6 13.61 40.70 -85.71
CA ARG A 6 13.24 39.45 -85.05
C ARG A 6 13.58 39.57 -83.57
N LEU A 7 12.56 39.59 -82.71
CA LEU A 7 12.68 39.31 -81.29
C LEU A 7 13.19 37.88 -81.11
N ILE A 8 14.27 37.70 -80.35
CA ILE A 8 14.71 36.40 -79.84
C ILE A 8 14.10 36.25 -78.44
N SER A 9 13.08 35.41 -78.32
CA SER A 9 12.58 34.94 -77.02
C SER A 9 13.52 33.85 -76.52
N ILE A 10 14.29 34.15 -75.46
CA ILE A 10 15.07 33.17 -74.71
C ILE A 10 14.08 32.38 -73.83
N ILE A 11 13.78 31.15 -74.21
CA ILE A 11 13.13 30.18 -73.33
C ILE A 11 14.23 29.58 -72.45
N LEU A 12 14.31 30.02 -71.19
CA LEU A 12 15.09 29.34 -70.15
C LEU A 12 14.37 28.05 -69.77
N LEU A 13 14.85 26.91 -70.27
CA LEU A 13 14.54 25.60 -69.68
C LEU A 13 15.25 25.52 -68.32
N PHE A 14 14.49 25.69 -67.24
CA PHE A 14 14.93 25.22 -65.93
C PHE A 14 14.83 23.69 -65.92
N ALA A 15 15.97 23.03 -66.10
CA ALA A 15 16.10 21.62 -65.74
C ALA A 15 16.05 21.55 -64.20
N ALA A 16 14.86 21.27 -63.65
CA ALA A 16 14.73 20.87 -62.27
C ALA A 16 15.40 19.50 -62.11
N ALA A 17 16.64 19.49 -61.64
CA ALA A 17 17.26 18.30 -61.10
C ALA A 17 16.44 17.91 -59.86
N GLY A 18 15.55 16.94 -60.03
CA GLY A 18 14.86 16.31 -58.92
C GLY A 18 15.90 15.66 -58.02
N ALA A 19 16.17 16.29 -56.87
CA ALA A 19 16.79 15.59 -55.76
C ALA A 19 15.82 14.46 -55.37
N ALA A 20 16.14 13.24 -55.79
CA ALA A 20 15.49 12.06 -55.25
C ALA A 20 15.76 12.09 -53.74
N ALA A 21 14.74 12.40 -52.95
CA ALA A 21 14.79 12.23 -51.51
C ALA A 21 15.14 10.76 -51.26
N GLN A 22 16.34 10.49 -50.73
CA GLN A 22 16.65 9.18 -50.18
C GLN A 22 15.59 8.91 -49.12
N THR A 23 14.73 7.93 -49.40
CA THR A 23 13.77 7.42 -48.43
C THR A 23 14.58 6.94 -47.23
N GLN A 24 14.44 7.64 -46.10
CA GLN A 24 15.08 7.23 -44.87
C GLN A 24 14.53 5.84 -44.53
N PRO A 25 15.37 4.79 -44.44
CA PRO A 25 14.89 3.41 -44.30
C PRO A 25 14.23 3.16 -42.93
N PHE A 26 14.37 4.11 -42.00
CA PHE A 26 13.84 4.01 -40.66
C PHE A 26 13.10 5.28 -40.25
N GLY A 27 11.93 5.09 -39.63
CA GLY A 27 11.13 6.16 -39.07
C GLY A 27 11.75 6.75 -37.81
N LEU A 28 11.39 8.00 -37.54
CA LEU A 28 11.71 8.72 -36.31
C LEU A 28 10.40 8.87 -35.52
N GLY A 29 10.02 10.09 -35.15
CA GLY A 29 8.67 10.39 -34.64
C GLY A 29 8.59 10.74 -33.16
N MET A 30 9.71 11.03 -32.50
CA MET A 30 9.63 11.61 -31.15
C MET A 30 9.38 13.10 -31.27
N GLU A 31 8.21 13.51 -30.83
CA GLU A 31 7.86 14.91 -30.66
C GLU A 31 8.42 15.44 -29.32
N PRO A 32 8.95 16.66 -29.30
CA PRO A 32 9.38 17.34 -28.08
C PRO A 32 8.31 17.33 -26.98
N THR A 33 8.69 16.96 -25.76
CA THR A 33 7.81 17.13 -24.59
C THR A 33 7.41 18.60 -24.41
N PRO A 34 6.10 18.92 -24.28
CA PRO A 34 5.64 20.28 -24.03
C PRO A 34 6.26 20.88 -22.75
N LYS A 35 6.61 22.18 -22.79
CA LYS A 35 7.29 22.86 -21.66
C LYS A 35 6.45 22.90 -20.37
N ASN A 36 5.12 22.83 -20.50
CA ASN A 36 4.14 22.84 -19.42
C ASN A 36 3.76 21.43 -18.90
N PHE A 37 4.43 20.39 -19.39
CA PHE A 37 4.24 19.04 -18.89
C PHE A 37 4.75 18.95 -17.43
N ASP A 38 3.84 18.62 -16.53
CA ASP A 38 3.77 18.95 -15.09
C ASP A 38 5.06 18.72 -14.25
N SER A 39 5.34 19.67 -13.35
CA SER A 39 6.38 19.61 -12.31
C SER A 39 6.03 18.66 -11.14
N SER A 40 4.80 18.15 -11.07
CA SER A 40 4.33 17.21 -10.04
C SER A 40 4.86 15.78 -10.21
N ILE A 41 5.51 15.48 -11.33
CA ILE A 41 6.16 14.20 -11.58
C ILE A 41 7.32 14.08 -10.60
N ARG A 42 7.33 13.01 -9.79
CA ARG A 42 8.42 12.68 -8.87
C ARG A 42 9.75 12.87 -9.60
N SER A 43 10.48 13.93 -9.29
CA SER A 43 11.89 13.97 -9.64
C SER A 43 12.54 12.90 -8.78
N ALA A 44 12.77 11.74 -9.36
CA ALA A 44 13.62 10.73 -8.76
C ALA A 44 15.06 11.25 -8.86
N THR A 45 15.38 12.28 -8.07
CA THR A 45 16.77 12.45 -7.67
C THR A 45 17.00 11.31 -6.69
N ALA A 46 17.46 10.16 -7.20
CA ALA A 46 18.02 9.15 -6.33
C ALA A 46 18.99 9.91 -5.42
N LYS A 47 18.75 9.91 -4.10
CA LYS A 47 19.74 10.48 -3.17
C LYS A 47 21.03 9.76 -3.50
N ALA A 48 21.98 10.46 -4.10
CA ALA A 48 23.32 9.98 -4.34
C ALA A 48 23.97 9.77 -2.96
N GLY A 49 23.57 8.71 -2.27
CA GLY A 49 24.14 8.30 -1.01
C GLY A 49 25.22 7.28 -1.33
N GLU A 50 26.48 7.67 -1.11
CA GLU A 50 27.64 6.89 -0.61
C GLU A 50 27.89 5.45 -1.12
N LYS A 51 27.15 4.95 -2.12
CA LYS A 51 27.34 3.64 -2.73
C LYS A 51 28.23 3.82 -3.94
N GLN A 52 29.40 3.19 -3.91
CA GLN A 52 30.27 3.12 -5.08
C GLN A 52 29.50 2.40 -6.20
N LEU A 53 29.22 3.12 -7.29
CA LEU A 53 28.56 2.55 -8.46
C LEU A 53 29.52 1.61 -9.20
N PRO A 54 29.03 0.51 -9.80
CA PRO A 54 29.85 -0.31 -10.67
C PRO A 54 30.32 0.52 -11.88
N SER A 55 31.54 0.30 -12.36
CA SER A 55 32.06 1.03 -13.53
C SER A 55 31.36 0.67 -14.85
N ARG A 56 30.54 -0.40 -14.84
CA ARG A 56 29.75 -0.84 -15.98
C ARG A 56 28.47 -1.54 -15.52
N VAL A 57 27.36 -1.23 -16.19
CA VAL A 57 26.08 -1.92 -16.07
C VAL A 57 25.60 -2.31 -17.46
N ASP A 58 25.09 -3.52 -17.63
CA ASP A 58 24.49 -3.98 -18.89
C ASP A 58 23.21 -4.78 -18.63
N LEU A 59 22.06 -4.09 -18.73
CA LEU A 59 20.74 -4.69 -18.62
C LEU A 59 20.29 -5.30 -19.95
N SER A 60 20.99 -5.10 -21.07
CA SER A 60 20.52 -5.55 -22.39
C SER A 60 20.19 -7.06 -22.51
N PRO A 61 20.83 -7.99 -21.79
CA PRO A 61 20.41 -9.39 -21.80
C PRO A 61 18.99 -9.60 -21.23
N LEU A 62 18.49 -8.64 -20.46
CA LEU A 62 17.17 -8.61 -19.84
C LEU A 62 16.06 -8.03 -20.72
N PHE A 63 16.39 -7.51 -21.91
CA PHE A 63 15.42 -6.98 -22.87
C PHE A 63 15.09 -7.97 -24.00
N PRO A 64 13.94 -7.85 -24.66
CA PRO A 64 13.73 -8.47 -25.98
C PRO A 64 14.85 -8.11 -26.96
N ALA A 65 14.94 -8.86 -28.06
CA ALA A 65 15.84 -8.47 -29.14
C ALA A 65 15.50 -7.08 -29.69
N PRO A 66 16.46 -6.27 -30.18
CA PRO A 66 16.12 -5.00 -30.80
C PRO A 66 15.09 -5.17 -31.92
N GLY A 67 13.95 -4.49 -31.75
CA GLY A 67 12.82 -4.59 -32.66
C GLY A 67 12.97 -3.75 -33.92
N TYR A 68 12.00 -3.82 -34.83
CA TYR A 68 12.04 -3.12 -36.11
C TYR A 68 10.76 -2.30 -36.34
N GLN A 69 10.86 -0.97 -36.21
CA GLN A 69 9.72 -0.08 -36.41
C GLN A 69 9.37 0.17 -37.87
N GLY A 70 10.29 -0.10 -38.80
CA GLY A 70 10.17 0.25 -40.21
C GLY A 70 10.18 1.76 -40.43
N GLU A 71 9.43 2.23 -41.43
CA GLU A 71 9.32 3.65 -41.79
C GLU A 71 8.32 4.42 -40.92
N GLN A 72 7.55 3.73 -40.09
CA GLN A 72 6.52 4.34 -39.23
C GLN A 72 7.17 5.19 -38.13
N ASN A 73 6.57 6.35 -37.82
CA ASN A 73 7.05 7.31 -36.84
C ASN A 73 6.72 6.90 -35.38
N SER A 74 6.92 5.64 -35.04
CA SER A 74 6.44 5.01 -33.80
C SER A 74 7.53 4.78 -32.74
N CYS A 75 8.72 5.38 -32.88
CA CYS A 75 9.88 5.12 -32.01
C CYS A 75 9.56 5.23 -30.51
N VAL A 76 8.71 6.18 -30.12
CA VAL A 76 8.27 6.36 -28.73
C VAL A 76 7.57 5.13 -28.18
N ALA A 77 6.67 4.52 -28.95
CA ALA A 77 5.96 3.32 -28.53
C ALA A 77 6.88 2.09 -28.52
N TRP A 78 7.89 2.04 -29.40
CA TRP A 78 8.91 0.99 -29.35
C TRP A 78 9.78 1.10 -28.09
N ALA A 79 10.23 2.30 -27.73
CA ALA A 79 10.98 2.51 -26.50
C ALA A 79 10.13 2.21 -25.25
N THR A 80 8.86 2.61 -25.26
CA THR A 80 7.96 2.54 -24.08
C THR A 80 7.32 1.15 -23.91
N ALA A 81 6.63 0.62 -24.92
CA ALA A 81 6.00 -0.70 -24.84
C ALA A 81 7.03 -1.81 -25.05
N TYR A 82 7.57 -1.90 -26.27
CA TYR A 82 8.35 -3.06 -26.68
C TYR A 82 9.60 -3.25 -25.83
N ALA A 83 10.34 -2.18 -25.55
CA ALA A 83 11.54 -2.29 -24.73
C ALA A 83 11.22 -2.17 -23.23
N ALA A 84 10.80 -0.99 -22.74
CA ALA A 84 10.67 -0.75 -21.30
C ALA A 84 9.63 -1.65 -20.63
N LYS A 85 8.40 -1.73 -21.17
CA LYS A 85 7.34 -2.53 -20.54
C LYS A 85 7.62 -4.02 -20.60
N SER A 86 8.14 -4.53 -21.72
CA SER A 86 8.57 -5.94 -21.79
C SER A 86 9.70 -6.23 -20.80
N TYR A 87 10.68 -5.34 -20.65
CA TYR A 87 11.71 -5.52 -19.64
C TYR A 87 11.10 -5.61 -18.24
N GLN A 88 10.24 -4.67 -17.87
CA GLN A 88 9.61 -4.60 -16.56
C GLN A 88 8.80 -5.86 -16.20
N GLU A 89 8.02 -6.40 -17.13
CA GLU A 89 7.16 -7.57 -16.88
C GLU A 89 7.91 -8.91 -16.91
N ASN A 90 9.12 -8.93 -17.46
CA ASN A 90 9.98 -10.11 -17.42
C ASN A 90 11.06 -10.02 -16.31
N LEU A 91 11.08 -8.94 -15.51
CA LEU A 91 11.89 -8.85 -14.29
C LEU A 91 11.25 -9.69 -13.19
N GLY A 92 11.90 -10.80 -12.82
CA GLY A 92 11.46 -11.70 -11.74
C GLY A 92 11.14 -13.12 -12.18
N SER A 93 11.07 -13.40 -13.49
CA SER A 93 10.83 -14.76 -13.99
C SER A 93 12.10 -15.63 -14.05
N GLY A 94 13.30 -15.05 -13.83
CA GLY A 94 14.58 -15.76 -13.97
C GLY A 94 14.85 -16.27 -15.40
N GLN A 95 14.04 -15.84 -16.37
CA GLN A 95 14.04 -16.36 -17.74
C GLN A 95 15.18 -15.78 -18.58
N SER A 96 15.74 -16.63 -19.45
CA SER A 96 16.70 -16.19 -20.46
C SER A 96 16.01 -15.29 -21.49
N ARG A 97 16.80 -14.57 -22.31
CA ARG A 97 16.24 -13.72 -23.38
C ARG A 97 15.37 -14.49 -24.38
N ALA A 98 15.64 -15.77 -24.61
CA ALA A 98 14.86 -16.61 -25.50
C ALA A 98 13.51 -17.03 -24.89
N ASP A 99 13.40 -17.04 -23.57
CA ASP A 99 12.24 -17.58 -22.84
C ASP A 99 11.27 -16.47 -22.38
N ARG A 100 11.42 -15.24 -22.86
CA ARG A 100 10.54 -14.12 -22.48
C ARG A 100 9.20 -14.25 -23.16
N GLU A 101 8.20 -14.65 -22.39
CA GLU A 101 6.85 -14.88 -22.87
C GLU A 101 6.07 -13.59 -23.12
N LYS A 102 6.46 -12.46 -22.50
CA LYS A 102 5.71 -11.20 -22.55
C LYS A 102 6.47 -10.11 -23.30
N VAL A 103 6.14 -9.91 -24.57
CA VAL A 103 6.63 -8.79 -25.39
C VAL A 103 5.45 -7.87 -25.72
N PHE A 104 5.58 -6.58 -25.43
CA PHE A 104 4.48 -5.61 -25.51
C PHE A 104 4.40 -4.86 -26.84
N SER A 105 3.18 -4.53 -27.25
CA SER A 105 2.86 -4.01 -28.58
C SER A 105 3.08 -2.50 -28.69
N PRO A 106 3.98 -2.03 -29.59
CA PRO A 106 4.06 -0.61 -29.93
C PRO A 106 2.76 -0.07 -30.54
N SER A 107 2.06 -0.87 -31.35
CA SER A 107 0.81 -0.44 -31.99
C SER A 107 -0.31 -0.19 -30.97
N TYR A 108 -0.31 -0.90 -29.83
CA TYR A 108 -1.28 -0.63 -28.77
C TYR A 108 -1.14 0.80 -28.23
N ILE A 109 0.09 1.31 -28.08
CA ILE A 109 0.30 2.68 -27.64
C ILE A 109 0.14 3.66 -28.81
N TYR A 110 0.95 3.50 -29.86
CA TYR A 110 1.10 4.50 -30.92
C TYR A 110 -0.22 4.83 -31.59
N ASN A 111 -1.01 3.80 -31.95
CA ASN A 111 -2.24 3.97 -32.71
C ASN A 111 -3.30 4.75 -31.92
N GLN A 112 -3.22 4.76 -30.59
CA GLN A 112 -4.17 5.48 -29.74
C GLN A 112 -3.80 6.95 -29.53
N ILE A 113 -2.52 7.31 -29.68
CA ILE A 113 -2.02 8.67 -29.38
C ILE A 113 -1.61 9.47 -30.63
N ASN A 114 -1.49 8.81 -31.79
CA ASN A 114 -1.06 9.44 -33.04
C ASN A 114 -2.17 10.21 -33.78
N ASN A 115 -3.39 10.28 -33.22
CA ASN A 115 -4.55 10.95 -33.82
C ASN A 115 -4.87 10.47 -35.26
N GLY A 116 -4.60 9.21 -35.57
CA GLY A 116 -4.83 8.61 -36.90
C GLY A 116 -3.85 9.05 -37.99
N ARG A 117 -2.76 9.74 -37.62
CA ARG A 117 -1.72 10.24 -38.53
C ARG A 117 -0.35 9.73 -38.12
N ASP A 118 0.50 9.41 -39.09
CA ASP A 118 1.86 8.93 -38.81
C ASP A 118 2.86 10.08 -38.58
N GLN A 119 2.57 10.93 -37.59
CA GLN A 119 3.31 12.17 -37.32
C GLN A 119 4.25 12.09 -36.12
N GLY A 120 4.26 10.96 -35.41
CA GLY A 120 4.98 10.84 -34.16
C GLY A 120 4.10 10.98 -32.93
N SER A 121 4.73 11.01 -31.76
CA SER A 121 4.10 11.17 -30.45
C SER A 121 5.12 11.65 -29.42
N THR A 122 4.64 12.06 -28.24
CA THR A 122 5.52 12.43 -27.13
C THR A 122 5.74 11.23 -26.19
N ILE A 123 6.96 11.13 -25.61
CA ILE A 123 7.25 10.10 -24.59
C ILE A 123 6.25 10.14 -23.42
N PRO A 124 5.88 11.31 -22.88
CA PRO A 124 4.93 11.32 -21.79
C PRO A 124 3.51 10.87 -22.13
N ASP A 125 2.97 11.18 -23.32
CA ASP A 125 1.64 10.68 -23.72
C ASP A 125 1.61 9.15 -23.78
N ALA A 126 2.70 8.55 -24.27
CA ALA A 126 2.86 7.11 -24.28
C ALA A 126 2.89 6.52 -22.86
N ILE A 127 3.69 7.08 -21.95
CA ILE A 127 3.78 6.59 -20.56
C ILE A 127 2.45 6.82 -19.82
N GLU A 128 1.77 7.95 -20.04
CA GLU A 128 0.48 8.26 -19.43
C GLU A 128 -0.62 7.28 -19.91
N LEU A 129 -0.58 6.87 -21.18
CA LEU A 129 -1.43 5.79 -21.67
C LEU A 129 -1.13 4.47 -20.96
N VAL A 130 0.14 4.10 -20.79
CA VAL A 130 0.51 2.87 -20.05
C VAL A 130 0.08 2.96 -18.58
N LYS A 131 0.19 4.12 -17.95
CA LYS A 131 -0.29 4.31 -16.56
C LYS A 131 -1.80 4.13 -16.46
N ASN A 132 -2.57 4.72 -17.37
CA ASN A 132 -4.03 4.75 -17.28
C ASN A 132 -4.70 3.47 -17.82
N GLN A 133 -4.15 2.90 -18.90
CA GLN A 133 -4.73 1.74 -19.59
C GLN A 133 -3.86 0.49 -19.54
N GLY A 134 -2.55 0.64 -19.31
CA GLY A 134 -1.57 -0.43 -19.49
C GLY A 134 -1.21 -0.65 -20.96
N CYS A 135 -0.72 -1.84 -21.30
CA CYS A 135 -0.32 -2.17 -22.67
C CYS A 135 -0.61 -3.65 -22.99
N ALA A 136 -1.12 -3.93 -24.18
CA ALA A 136 -1.32 -5.29 -24.65
C ALA A 136 -0.02 -5.92 -25.16
N THR A 137 0.04 -7.25 -25.20
CA THR A 137 1.18 -7.98 -25.78
C THR A 137 1.16 -7.89 -27.32
N LEU A 138 2.31 -8.12 -27.96
CA LEU A 138 2.42 -8.29 -29.41
C LEU A 138 1.58 -9.46 -29.92
N THR A 139 1.40 -10.50 -29.10
CA THR A 139 0.56 -11.65 -29.44
C THR A 139 -0.91 -11.22 -29.58
N THR A 140 -1.40 -10.39 -28.65
CA THR A 140 -2.79 -9.92 -28.65
C THR A 140 -3.02 -8.77 -29.64
N MET A 141 -2.03 -7.90 -29.84
CA MET A 141 -2.07 -6.84 -30.84
C MET A 141 -0.74 -6.79 -31.61
N PRO A 142 -0.63 -7.50 -32.75
CA PRO A 142 0.57 -7.47 -33.58
C PRO A 142 0.92 -6.07 -34.07
N TYR A 143 2.21 -5.81 -34.27
CA TYR A 143 2.68 -4.57 -34.86
C TYR A 143 2.25 -4.48 -36.33
N GLY A 144 1.66 -3.37 -36.73
CA GLY A 144 1.11 -3.17 -38.06
C GLY A 144 0.63 -1.74 -38.29
N ASP A 145 -0.38 -1.58 -39.15
CA ASP A 145 -0.96 -0.29 -39.56
C ASP A 145 -1.25 0.64 -38.37
N TYR A 146 -0.83 1.90 -38.49
CA TYR A 146 -0.92 2.90 -37.43
C TYR A 146 -2.34 3.40 -37.12
N ARG A 147 -3.35 3.00 -37.89
CA ARG A 147 -4.75 3.42 -37.68
C ARG A 147 -5.56 2.35 -36.95
N THR A 148 -5.09 1.11 -36.93
CA THR A 148 -5.80 -0.02 -36.33
C THR A 148 -5.90 0.15 -34.82
N GLN A 149 -7.11 0.41 -34.31
CA GLN A 149 -7.33 0.60 -32.87
C GLN A 149 -7.34 -0.73 -32.11
N PRO A 150 -6.95 -0.74 -30.81
CA PRO A 150 -7.00 -1.95 -29.99
C PRO A 150 -8.41 -2.53 -29.87
N THR A 151 -8.50 -3.85 -29.98
CA THR A 151 -9.73 -4.63 -29.74
C THR A 151 -10.12 -4.61 -28.25
N ARG A 152 -11.35 -5.05 -27.94
CA ARG A 152 -11.78 -5.22 -26.54
C ARG A 152 -10.84 -6.14 -25.76
N ALA A 153 -10.47 -7.28 -26.34
CA ALA A 153 -9.56 -8.25 -25.72
C ALA A 153 -8.17 -7.63 -25.43
N ALA A 154 -7.64 -6.83 -26.37
CA ALA A 154 -6.38 -6.12 -26.15
C ALA A 154 -6.47 -5.12 -25.00
N ARG A 155 -7.58 -4.39 -24.87
CA ARG A 155 -7.80 -3.45 -23.76
C ARG A 155 -7.98 -4.16 -22.41
N GLU A 156 -8.68 -5.29 -22.40
CA GLU A 156 -8.86 -6.13 -21.21
C GLU A 156 -7.51 -6.72 -20.74
N GLU A 157 -6.70 -7.25 -21.66
CA GLU A 157 -5.33 -7.71 -21.35
C GLU A 157 -4.46 -6.56 -20.83
N ALA A 158 -4.47 -5.42 -21.52
CA ALA A 158 -3.65 -4.26 -21.18
C ALA A 158 -3.87 -3.78 -19.74
N ALA A 159 -5.10 -3.85 -19.23
CA ALA A 159 -5.45 -3.38 -17.89
C ALA A 159 -4.63 -4.05 -16.77
N ALA A 160 -4.11 -5.27 -16.99
CA ALA A 160 -3.24 -5.98 -16.05
C ALA A 160 -1.80 -5.43 -16.02
N TYR A 161 -1.41 -4.63 -17.02
CA TYR A 161 -0.04 -4.21 -17.26
C TYR A 161 0.12 -2.70 -17.20
N ARG A 162 -0.48 -2.07 -16.19
CA ARG A 162 -0.25 -0.65 -15.90
C ARG A 162 1.10 -0.42 -15.26
N VAL A 163 1.64 0.78 -15.39
CA VAL A 163 2.72 1.28 -14.53
C VAL A 163 2.09 2.08 -13.39
N GLU A 164 2.69 2.04 -12.20
CA GLU A 164 2.17 2.78 -11.04
C GLU A 164 2.48 4.27 -11.18
N SER A 165 3.73 4.56 -11.53
CA SER A 165 4.22 5.92 -11.65
C SER A 165 5.35 6.01 -12.66
N TYR A 166 5.76 7.23 -12.95
CA TYR A 166 6.92 7.52 -13.76
C TYR A 166 7.61 8.76 -13.22
N ALA A 167 8.89 8.92 -13.56
CA ALA A 167 9.69 10.08 -13.21
C ALA A 167 10.26 10.71 -14.46
N ARG A 168 10.27 12.04 -14.48
CA ARG A 168 11.13 12.82 -15.37
C ARG A 168 12.50 12.92 -14.71
N LEU A 169 13.54 12.69 -15.48
CA LEU A 169 14.92 12.71 -15.01
C LEU A 169 15.65 13.94 -15.56
N ASP A 170 16.58 14.46 -14.77
CA ASP A 170 17.57 15.39 -15.29
C ASP A 170 18.60 14.60 -16.11
N GLY A 171 18.49 14.66 -17.44
CA GLY A 171 19.41 13.97 -18.34
C GLY A 171 20.85 14.48 -18.26
N LYS A 172 21.10 15.63 -17.63
CA LYS A 172 22.46 16.12 -17.37
C LYS A 172 23.10 15.53 -16.11
N ASN A 173 22.28 14.95 -15.22
CA ASN A 173 22.75 14.36 -13.99
C ASN A 173 23.16 12.90 -14.21
N LEU A 174 24.33 12.70 -14.83
CA LEU A 174 24.86 11.37 -15.15
C LEU A 174 24.92 10.45 -13.94
N ALA A 175 25.23 10.98 -12.76
CA ALA A 175 25.25 10.19 -11.52
C ALA A 175 23.87 9.60 -11.21
N SER A 176 22.80 10.39 -11.31
CA SER A 176 21.43 9.90 -11.07
C SER A 176 20.99 8.88 -12.12
N LEU A 177 21.34 9.09 -13.39
CA LEU A 177 21.03 8.13 -14.46
C LEU A 177 21.77 6.79 -14.23
N LYS A 178 23.06 6.85 -13.87
CA LYS A 178 23.87 5.65 -13.56
C LYS A 178 23.37 4.92 -12.32
N THR A 179 22.93 5.63 -11.29
CA THR A 179 22.31 5.02 -10.09
C THR A 179 21.05 4.24 -10.49
N LEU A 180 20.15 4.85 -11.27
CA LEU A 180 18.94 4.17 -11.74
C LEU A 180 19.26 2.91 -12.54
N LEU A 181 20.22 2.99 -13.48
CA LEU A 181 20.64 1.83 -14.25
C LEU A 181 21.25 0.74 -13.37
N ALA A 182 22.06 1.11 -12.36
CA ALA A 182 22.64 0.17 -11.40
C ALA A 182 21.58 -0.50 -10.51
N ASP A 183 20.46 0.19 -10.25
CA ASP A 183 19.30 -0.35 -9.55
C ASP A 183 18.33 -1.12 -10.47
N GLY A 184 18.69 -1.34 -11.75
CA GLY A 184 17.88 -2.08 -12.71
C GLY A 184 16.72 -1.28 -13.29
N VAL A 185 16.79 0.05 -13.27
CA VAL A 185 15.78 0.93 -13.87
C VAL A 185 16.30 1.49 -15.19
N PRO A 186 15.79 1.00 -16.35
CA PRO A 186 16.16 1.54 -17.65
C PRO A 186 15.46 2.88 -17.91
N ILE A 187 16.04 3.65 -18.82
CA ILE A 187 15.65 5.06 -19.01
C ILE A 187 15.23 5.28 -20.46
N ILE A 188 13.97 5.63 -20.66
CA ILE A 188 13.44 6.03 -21.97
C ILE A 188 13.99 7.43 -22.27
N VAL A 189 14.61 7.61 -23.43
CA VAL A 189 15.24 8.86 -23.82
C VAL A 189 14.77 9.34 -25.18
N GLY A 190 14.51 10.64 -25.28
CA GLY A 190 14.32 11.33 -26.55
C GLY A 190 15.60 12.07 -26.91
N MET A 191 16.12 11.85 -28.11
CA MET A 191 17.37 12.41 -28.61
C MET A 191 17.14 13.24 -29.88
N LYS A 192 17.90 14.32 -30.04
CA LYS A 192 18.08 14.94 -31.36
C LYS A 192 18.89 14.02 -32.25
N THR A 193 18.42 13.79 -33.47
CA THR A 193 19.04 12.86 -34.43
C THR A 193 19.55 13.60 -35.65
N TYR A 194 20.70 13.16 -36.14
CA TYR A 194 21.43 13.76 -37.26
C TYR A 194 21.73 12.69 -38.32
N GLU A 195 22.00 13.10 -39.56
CA GLU A 195 22.18 12.19 -40.70
C GLU A 195 23.22 11.08 -40.44
N ASN A 196 24.33 11.39 -39.80
CA ASN A 196 25.38 10.40 -39.51
C ASN A 196 24.96 9.32 -38.51
N PHE A 197 23.87 9.52 -37.75
CA PHE A 197 23.32 8.49 -36.87
C PHE A 197 22.65 7.37 -37.66
N MET A 198 22.03 7.69 -38.81
CA MET A 198 21.34 6.71 -39.65
C MET A 198 22.28 5.60 -40.14
N THR A 199 23.55 5.94 -40.34
CA THR A 199 24.60 5.04 -40.86
C THR A 199 25.55 4.52 -39.77
N TYR A 200 25.26 4.76 -38.49
CA TYR A 200 26.05 4.22 -37.39
C TYR A 200 26.10 2.68 -37.46
N SER A 201 27.32 2.12 -37.33
CA SER A 201 27.59 0.68 -37.49
C SER A 201 28.45 0.08 -36.38
N GLY A 202 28.86 0.87 -35.37
CA GLY A 202 29.67 0.40 -34.25
C GLY A 202 30.59 1.46 -33.65
N GLY A 203 31.25 1.12 -32.55
CA GLY A 203 32.11 2.04 -31.79
C GLY A 203 31.34 2.97 -30.86
N VAL A 204 31.98 4.03 -30.37
CA VAL A 204 31.31 5.08 -29.58
C VAL A 204 30.83 6.18 -30.52
N TYR A 205 29.53 6.44 -30.52
CA TYR A 205 28.93 7.59 -31.20
C TYR A 205 29.20 8.86 -30.38
N SER A 206 30.26 9.58 -30.76
CA SER A 206 30.81 10.72 -30.01
C SER A 206 30.70 12.07 -30.71
N ARG A 207 30.15 12.12 -31.92
CA ARG A 207 29.88 13.39 -32.63
C ARG A 207 28.64 13.29 -33.52
N THR A 208 27.91 14.39 -33.62
CA THR A 208 26.90 14.59 -34.65
C THR A 208 27.56 14.98 -35.97
N GLY A 209 26.86 14.75 -37.08
CA GLY A 209 27.33 15.07 -38.41
C GLY A 209 26.18 15.12 -39.40
N GLY A 210 26.25 16.05 -40.34
CA GLY A 210 25.16 16.32 -41.28
C GLY A 210 24.02 17.11 -40.64
N ALA A 211 22.89 17.18 -41.35
CA ALA A 211 21.72 17.93 -40.93
C ALA A 211 21.00 17.28 -39.73
N TYR A 212 20.29 18.10 -38.96
CA TYR A 212 19.30 17.60 -37.99
C TYR A 212 18.11 17.03 -38.77
N ILE A 213 17.75 15.78 -38.49
CA ILE A 213 16.70 15.04 -39.22
C ILE A 213 15.45 14.75 -38.39
N GLY A 214 15.48 14.99 -37.08
CA GLY A 214 14.31 14.86 -36.22
C GLY A 214 14.60 14.35 -34.81
N GLY A 215 13.53 14.20 -34.04
CA GLY A 215 13.57 13.60 -32.72
C GLY A 215 13.39 12.09 -32.79
N HIS A 216 14.20 11.33 -32.04
CA HIS A 216 14.10 9.87 -31.95
C HIS A 216 14.04 9.40 -30.50
N ALA A 217 13.16 8.46 -30.20
CA ALA A 217 13.05 7.86 -28.88
C ALA A 217 13.70 6.47 -28.85
N MET A 218 14.50 6.23 -27.81
CA MET A 218 15.24 5.00 -27.56
C MET A 218 15.26 4.72 -26.06
N ILE A 219 15.99 3.68 -25.63
CA ILE A 219 16.09 3.34 -24.21
C ILE A 219 17.52 3.05 -23.80
N ILE A 220 17.98 3.70 -22.74
CA ILE A 220 19.26 3.40 -22.09
C ILE A 220 19.10 2.12 -21.29
N VAL A 221 19.94 1.15 -21.59
CA VAL A 221 19.94 -0.20 -20.97
C VAL A 221 21.22 -0.47 -20.19
N GLY A 222 22.10 0.51 -20.04
CA GLY A 222 23.36 0.34 -19.33
C GLY A 222 24.34 1.46 -19.63
N TYR A 223 25.54 1.33 -19.05
CA TYR A 223 26.63 2.27 -19.23
C TYR A 223 27.97 1.56 -19.05
N ASP A 224 29.03 2.12 -19.63
CA ASP A 224 30.40 1.64 -19.51
C ASP A 224 31.35 2.82 -19.38
N ASP A 225 31.88 3.03 -18.17
CA ASP A 225 32.79 4.15 -17.85
C ASP A 225 34.12 4.03 -18.60
N GLY A 226 34.55 2.81 -18.93
CA GLY A 226 35.74 2.60 -19.77
C GLY A 226 35.56 3.11 -21.20
N LYS A 227 34.31 3.30 -21.65
CA LYS A 227 33.96 3.85 -22.96
C LYS A 227 33.44 5.29 -22.91
N ASN A 228 33.25 5.84 -21.70
CA ASN A 228 32.52 7.10 -21.48
C ASN A 228 31.15 7.13 -22.19
N ALA A 229 30.42 6.01 -22.19
CA ALA A 229 29.21 5.87 -23.00
C ALA A 229 28.05 5.17 -22.29
N PHE A 230 26.84 5.59 -22.64
CA PHE A 230 25.61 4.85 -22.38
C PHE A 230 25.42 3.78 -23.45
N LYS A 231 24.97 2.59 -23.06
CA LYS A 231 24.47 1.60 -24.01
C LYS A 231 22.98 1.84 -24.22
N ILE A 232 22.58 2.12 -25.45
CA ILE A 232 21.20 2.47 -25.81
C ILE A 232 20.68 1.45 -26.82
N MET A 233 19.50 0.88 -26.56
CA MET A 233 18.80 0.02 -27.50
C MET A 233 17.97 0.88 -28.48
N ASN A 234 18.10 0.59 -29.77
CA ASN A 234 17.34 1.20 -30.84
C ASN A 234 16.21 0.25 -31.33
N SER A 235 15.33 0.75 -32.19
CA SER A 235 14.17 0.06 -32.78
C SER A 235 14.29 -0.12 -34.30
N TRP A 236 15.51 -0.28 -34.81
CA TRP A 236 15.83 -0.43 -36.24
C TRP A 236 16.45 -1.80 -36.59
N SER A 237 15.97 -2.85 -35.92
CA SER A 237 16.46 -4.23 -35.97
C SER A 237 17.86 -4.45 -35.39
N ASP A 238 18.25 -5.72 -35.27
CA ASP A 238 19.61 -6.13 -34.90
C ASP A 238 20.65 -5.95 -36.02
N ARG A 239 20.23 -5.54 -37.23
CA ARG A 239 21.16 -5.28 -38.34
C ARG A 239 21.75 -3.87 -38.33
N TRP A 240 21.14 -2.95 -37.58
CA TRP A 240 21.62 -1.60 -37.44
C TRP A 240 22.59 -1.47 -36.26
N GLY A 241 23.61 -0.63 -36.38
CA GLY A 241 24.56 -0.36 -35.28
C GLY A 241 25.31 -1.61 -34.80
N ASP A 242 25.57 -1.67 -33.49
CA ASP A 242 26.15 -2.83 -32.82
C ASP A 242 25.01 -3.77 -32.37
N LYS A 243 24.53 -4.61 -33.29
CA LYS A 243 23.44 -5.58 -33.04
C LYS A 243 22.15 -4.93 -32.54
N GLY A 244 21.80 -3.75 -33.05
CA GLY A 244 20.64 -2.94 -32.65
C GLY A 244 20.89 -2.01 -31.46
N PHE A 245 22.14 -1.88 -31.00
CA PHE A 245 22.55 -0.98 -29.93
C PHE A 245 23.55 0.07 -30.40
N VAL A 246 23.60 1.19 -29.68
CA VAL A 246 24.64 2.22 -29.82
C VAL A 246 25.34 2.43 -28.48
N GLN A 247 26.65 2.65 -28.52
CA GLN A 247 27.40 3.23 -27.40
C GLN A 247 27.39 4.74 -27.60
N TYR A 248 26.57 5.46 -26.85
CA TYR A 248 26.37 6.89 -27.00
C TYR A 248 27.19 7.64 -25.96
N ASP A 249 28.10 8.51 -26.41
CA ASP A 249 29.01 9.26 -25.54
C ASP A 249 28.26 10.10 -24.49
N TYR A 250 28.77 10.15 -23.25
CA TYR A 250 28.13 10.87 -22.14
C TYR A 250 28.03 12.38 -22.38
N ALA A 251 29.08 13.01 -22.89
CA ALA A 251 29.08 14.45 -23.15
C ALA A 251 28.09 14.78 -24.27
N LEU A 252 28.15 14.02 -25.36
CA LEU A 252 27.22 14.16 -26.48
C LEU A 252 25.76 13.93 -26.04
N PHE A 253 25.51 12.96 -25.14
CA PHE A 253 24.19 12.72 -24.59
C PHE A 253 23.68 13.93 -23.80
N THR A 254 24.52 14.48 -22.93
CA THR A 254 24.21 15.66 -22.11
C THR A 254 23.85 16.87 -22.97
N GLU A 255 24.46 17.00 -24.14
CA GLU A 255 24.19 18.07 -25.12
C GLU A 255 22.92 17.83 -25.96
N ASN A 256 22.66 16.58 -26.36
CA ASN A 256 21.67 16.27 -27.40
C ASN A 256 20.37 15.61 -26.90
N HIS A 257 20.29 15.18 -25.65
CA HIS A 257 19.03 14.67 -25.10
C HIS A 257 17.98 15.79 -25.01
N HIS A 258 16.74 15.43 -25.27
CA HIS A 258 15.58 16.30 -25.10
C HIS A 258 14.79 15.93 -23.84
N THR A 259 14.58 14.63 -23.63
CA THR A 259 13.75 14.09 -22.56
C THR A 259 14.37 12.81 -22.04
N ALA A 260 14.37 12.60 -20.72
CA ALA A 260 14.73 11.34 -20.08
C ALA A 260 13.66 11.00 -19.04
N MET A 261 13.12 9.78 -19.10
CA MET A 261 12.05 9.34 -18.22
C MET A 261 12.24 7.88 -17.80
N ALA A 262 11.87 7.57 -16.56
CA ALA A 262 11.82 6.21 -16.04
C ALA A 262 10.38 5.85 -15.70
N MET A 263 9.97 4.62 -16.02
CA MET A 263 8.72 4.05 -15.57
C MET A 263 8.97 3.20 -14.34
N TYR A 264 8.01 3.21 -13.41
CA TYR A 264 8.03 2.36 -12.23
C TYR A 264 6.76 1.52 -12.24
N ASN A 265 6.96 0.20 -12.32
CA ASN A 265 5.88 -0.72 -12.00
C ASN A 265 5.48 -0.54 -10.53
N PRO A 266 4.22 -0.85 -10.16
CA PRO A 266 3.92 -1.18 -8.77
C PRO A 266 4.94 -2.23 -8.38
N ALA A 267 5.80 -1.90 -7.40
CA ALA A 267 7.00 -2.68 -7.18
C ALA A 267 6.63 -4.16 -7.09
N ALA A 268 7.41 -5.03 -7.73
CA ALA A 268 7.39 -6.46 -7.46
C ALA A 268 7.70 -6.78 -5.96
N ASN A 269 7.88 -5.74 -5.14
CA ASN A 269 8.00 -5.73 -3.69
C ASN A 269 7.23 -4.55 -3.04
N THR A 270 6.06 -4.12 -3.55
CA THR A 270 5.16 -3.34 -2.67
C THR A 270 4.54 -4.35 -1.72
N PRO A 271 4.80 -4.28 -0.40
CA PRO A 271 4.21 -5.20 0.55
C PRO A 271 2.69 -5.10 0.41
N ALA A 272 1.99 -6.24 0.44
CA ALA A 272 0.53 -6.21 0.34
C ALA A 272 -0.04 -5.26 1.39
N ARG A 273 -1.12 -4.54 1.04
CA ARG A 273 -1.90 -3.75 1.99
C ARG A 273 -2.15 -4.60 3.24
N SER A 274 -1.88 -4.05 4.41
CA SER A 274 -1.96 -4.83 5.65
C SER A 274 -3.36 -5.40 5.83
N VAL A 275 -3.50 -6.54 6.52
CA VAL A 275 -4.82 -7.18 6.73
C VAL A 275 -5.51 -6.60 7.96
N PRO A 276 -6.85 -6.43 7.95
CA PRO A 276 -7.58 -5.94 9.12
C PRO A 276 -7.31 -6.83 10.34
N PRO A 277 -7.11 -6.27 11.54
CA PRO A 277 -7.02 -7.07 12.75
C PRO A 277 -8.28 -7.91 12.95
N ASN A 278 -8.09 -9.19 13.26
CA ASN A 278 -9.18 -10.08 13.67
C ASN A 278 -9.41 -9.98 15.17
N THR A 279 -10.53 -10.56 15.63
CA THR A 279 -10.86 -10.75 17.06
C THR A 279 -10.83 -9.46 17.90
N VAL A 280 -11.11 -8.31 17.27
CA VAL A 280 -11.22 -7.04 17.99
C VAL A 280 -12.32 -7.14 19.04
N SER A 281 -11.97 -6.84 20.28
CA SER A 281 -12.86 -6.88 21.43
C SER A 281 -12.66 -5.63 22.29
N ALA A 282 -13.72 -5.20 22.96
CA ALA A 282 -13.70 -4.08 23.90
C ALA A 282 -14.37 -4.53 25.21
N SER A 283 -13.82 -4.12 26.35
CA SER A 283 -14.39 -4.48 27.64
C SER A 283 -15.75 -3.82 27.85
N ALA A 284 -16.73 -4.63 28.22
CA ALA A 284 -18.10 -4.20 28.47
C ALA A 284 -18.42 -4.33 29.96
N GLY A 285 -18.39 -3.22 30.69
CA GLY A 285 -18.75 -3.15 32.11
C GLY A 285 -17.72 -3.77 33.07
N ALA A 286 -16.49 -4.02 32.60
CA ALA A 286 -15.45 -4.68 33.42
C ALA A 286 -14.67 -3.70 34.33
N TYR A 287 -14.54 -2.43 33.91
CA TYR A 287 -13.77 -1.41 34.62
C TYR A 287 -14.57 -0.12 34.75
N ARG A 288 -14.34 0.62 35.84
CA ARG A 288 -15.07 1.86 36.16
C ARG A 288 -14.52 3.10 35.48
N ASP A 289 -13.26 3.05 35.06
CA ASP A 289 -12.46 4.21 34.63
C ASP A 289 -11.85 4.05 33.24
N LYS A 290 -11.99 2.88 32.61
CA LYS A 290 -11.42 2.60 31.30
C LYS A 290 -12.18 1.57 30.49
N ILE A 291 -12.03 1.62 29.17
CA ILE A 291 -12.39 0.53 28.27
C ILE A 291 -11.10 -0.07 27.72
N ALA A 292 -10.86 -1.36 27.96
CA ALA A 292 -9.74 -2.08 27.38
C ALA A 292 -10.15 -2.65 26.02
N VAL A 293 -9.42 -2.30 24.97
CA VAL A 293 -9.63 -2.77 23.60
C VAL A 293 -8.44 -3.61 23.18
N THR A 294 -8.67 -4.82 22.69
CA THR A 294 -7.61 -5.77 22.30
C THR A 294 -7.96 -6.47 21.00
N TRP A 295 -6.92 -6.91 20.29
CA TRP A 295 -7.04 -7.66 19.04
C TRP A 295 -5.85 -8.60 18.85
N GLU A 296 -5.94 -9.50 17.89
CA GLU A 296 -4.81 -10.36 17.54
C GLU A 296 -3.74 -9.57 16.75
N PRO A 297 -2.44 -9.66 17.12
CA PRO A 297 -1.38 -9.01 16.38
C PRO A 297 -1.30 -9.46 14.92
N VAL A 298 -1.30 -8.50 14.01
CA VAL A 298 -1.04 -8.71 12.59
C VAL A 298 0.47 -8.72 12.34
N LYS A 299 1.00 -9.86 11.88
CA LYS A 299 2.43 -10.09 11.69
C LYS A 299 3.15 -9.03 10.82
N SER A 300 2.45 -8.45 9.85
CA SER A 300 2.97 -7.45 8.91
C SER A 300 2.75 -6.00 9.35
N ALA A 301 2.16 -5.76 10.52
CA ALA A 301 1.83 -4.42 10.98
C ALA A 301 3.00 -3.76 11.72
N ASP A 302 3.36 -2.55 11.29
CA ASP A 302 4.31 -1.68 11.98
C ASP A 302 3.64 -0.98 13.18
N TYR A 303 2.34 -0.66 13.04
CA TYR A 303 1.49 -0.09 14.09
C TYR A 303 0.00 -0.26 13.74
N TYR A 304 -0.87 0.18 14.65
CA TYR A 304 -2.32 0.17 14.51
C TYR A 304 -2.90 1.56 14.72
N VAL A 305 -4.02 1.84 14.05
CA VAL A 305 -4.84 3.02 14.27
C VAL A 305 -6.18 2.56 14.83
N VAL A 306 -6.51 3.04 16.03
CA VAL A 306 -7.75 2.72 16.73
C VAL A 306 -8.74 3.85 16.49
N PHE A 307 -9.95 3.48 16.09
CA PHE A 307 -11.04 4.41 15.86
C PHE A 307 -12.15 4.17 16.88
N ARG A 308 -12.77 5.26 17.32
CA ARG A 308 -13.90 5.26 18.27
C ARG A 308 -15.09 6.01 17.68
N ALA A 309 -16.29 5.52 17.97
CA ALA A 309 -17.56 6.18 17.64
C ALA A 309 -18.54 6.05 18.81
N GLU A 310 -19.45 7.03 18.92
CA GLU A 310 -20.59 6.99 19.87
C GLU A 310 -21.88 6.46 19.20
N LYS A 311 -21.87 6.32 17.86
CA LYS A 311 -22.99 5.80 17.05
C LYS A 311 -22.46 5.01 15.85
N GLU A 312 -22.94 3.80 15.63
CA GLU A 312 -22.63 3.03 14.42
C GLU A 312 -23.35 3.56 13.16
N PRO A 313 -22.81 3.34 11.94
CA PRO A 313 -21.42 3.01 11.59
C PRO A 313 -20.67 4.19 10.92
N LYS A 314 -21.25 5.40 10.88
CA LYS A 314 -20.76 6.53 10.04
C LYS A 314 -20.01 7.64 10.80
N SER A 315 -19.57 7.42 12.05
CA SER A 315 -18.99 8.48 12.88
C SER A 315 -17.62 8.18 13.51
N PHE A 316 -16.90 7.16 13.02
CA PHE A 316 -15.59 6.80 13.53
C PHE A 316 -14.58 7.96 13.42
N ARG A 317 -13.95 8.27 14.55
CA ARG A 317 -12.83 9.21 14.66
C ARG A 317 -11.61 8.47 15.17
N GLU A 318 -10.43 8.87 14.72
CA GLU A 318 -9.18 8.34 15.26
C GLU A 318 -9.10 8.67 16.76
N ALA A 319 -8.92 7.62 17.58
CA ALA A 319 -8.75 7.73 19.02
C ALA A 319 -7.27 7.64 19.41
N ALA A 320 -6.51 6.73 18.78
CA ALA A 320 -5.09 6.54 19.08
C ALA A 320 -4.33 5.79 17.98
N LYS A 321 -3.00 5.87 18.04
CA LYS A 321 -2.07 4.98 17.33
C LYS A 321 -1.22 4.21 18.34
N THR A 322 -1.05 2.92 18.11
CA THR A 322 -0.29 2.04 19.03
C THR A 322 0.56 1.04 18.25
N LYS A 323 1.73 0.67 18.79
CA LYS A 323 2.55 -0.42 18.22
C LYS A 323 2.11 -1.80 18.71
N GLY A 324 1.50 -1.87 19.89
CA GLY A 324 1.00 -3.12 20.47
C GLY A 324 -0.44 -3.40 20.06
N ALA A 325 -0.89 -4.65 20.21
CA ALA A 325 -2.23 -5.08 19.84
C ALA A 325 -3.29 -4.80 20.92
N ALA A 326 -3.17 -3.65 21.60
CA ALA A 326 -4.06 -3.23 22.67
C ALA A 326 -4.10 -1.70 22.79
N TYR A 327 -5.23 -1.21 23.29
CA TYR A 327 -5.49 0.19 23.58
C TYR A 327 -6.37 0.32 24.84
N ILE A 328 -6.11 1.33 25.65
CA ILE A 328 -6.91 1.68 26.84
C ILE A 328 -7.57 3.03 26.59
N ASP A 329 -8.89 3.03 26.49
CA ASP A 329 -9.67 4.26 26.47
C ASP A 329 -9.98 4.72 27.90
N GLY A 330 -9.11 5.57 28.44
CA GLY A 330 -9.33 6.23 29.74
C GLY A 330 -10.18 7.50 29.65
N ALA A 331 -10.62 7.89 28.44
CA ALA A 331 -11.44 9.08 28.22
C ALA A 331 -12.93 8.74 28.03
N ALA A 332 -13.30 7.46 28.15
CA ALA A 332 -14.69 7.01 28.07
C ALA A 332 -15.51 7.59 29.24
N ALA A 333 -16.74 8.03 28.94
CA ALA A 333 -17.65 8.54 29.96
C ALA A 333 -18.55 7.42 30.52
N SER A 334 -18.91 7.52 31.80
CA SER A 334 -19.85 6.58 32.43
C SER A 334 -21.25 6.72 31.81
N GLY A 335 -21.93 5.59 31.60
CA GLY A 335 -23.25 5.54 30.96
C GLY A 335 -23.24 5.73 29.44
N VAL A 336 -22.06 5.92 28.82
CA VAL A 336 -21.91 6.02 27.37
C VAL A 336 -21.38 4.72 26.78
N GLU A 337 -21.98 4.31 25.68
CA GLU A 337 -21.55 3.19 24.89
C GLU A 337 -20.69 3.63 23.71
N TYR A 338 -19.57 2.95 23.53
CA TYR A 338 -18.62 3.24 22.46
C TYR A 338 -18.42 2.03 21.56
N PHE A 339 -18.20 2.34 20.29
CA PHE A 339 -17.88 1.39 19.23
C PHE A 339 -16.43 1.61 18.80
N TYR A 340 -15.70 0.50 18.62
CA TYR A 340 -14.29 0.51 18.27
C TYR A 340 -14.05 -0.29 17.01
N ALA A 341 -13.25 0.27 16.10
CA ALA A 341 -12.71 -0.44 14.94
C ALA A 341 -11.22 -0.14 14.84
N VAL A 342 -10.45 -1.10 14.35
CA VAL A 342 -8.99 -0.99 14.28
C VAL A 342 -8.55 -1.23 12.84
N LYS A 343 -7.59 -0.42 12.40
CA LYS A 343 -6.82 -0.69 11.19
C LYS A 343 -5.40 -1.05 11.57
N SER A 344 -4.82 -2.02 10.89
CA SER A 344 -3.38 -2.27 10.94
C SER A 344 -2.69 -1.44 9.86
N VAL A 345 -1.47 -0.98 10.11
CA VAL A 345 -0.67 -0.26 9.13
C VAL A 345 0.67 -0.96 9.04
N GLY A 346 1.02 -1.37 7.83
CA GLY A 346 2.31 -1.98 7.55
C GLY A 346 2.99 -1.32 6.36
N PRO A 347 4.09 -1.90 5.88
CA PRO A 347 4.86 -1.38 4.76
C PRO A 347 4.07 -1.24 3.44
N GLY A 348 2.93 -1.93 3.32
CA GLY A 348 1.99 -1.88 2.19
C GLY A 348 0.83 -0.90 2.33
N GLY A 349 0.80 -0.11 3.42
CA GLY A 349 -0.29 0.81 3.76
C GLY A 349 -1.30 0.24 4.76
N GLU A 350 -2.32 1.06 5.07
CA GLU A 350 -3.35 0.74 6.06
C GLU A 350 -4.30 -0.35 5.57
N SER A 351 -4.80 -1.22 6.45
CA SER A 351 -5.87 -2.17 6.16
C SER A 351 -7.24 -1.50 5.97
N ASP A 352 -8.25 -2.30 5.60
CA ASP A 352 -9.64 -1.93 5.86
C ASP A 352 -9.95 -1.98 7.36
N PHE A 353 -11.11 -1.49 7.77
CA PHE A 353 -11.56 -1.60 9.16
C PHE A 353 -11.75 -3.07 9.56
N SER A 354 -11.36 -3.40 10.79
CA SER A 354 -11.78 -4.63 11.45
C SER A 354 -13.30 -4.73 11.58
N SER A 355 -13.78 -5.86 12.10
CA SER A 355 -15.11 -5.90 12.74
C SER A 355 -15.20 -4.88 13.86
N VAL A 356 -16.42 -4.39 14.12
CA VAL A 356 -16.68 -3.43 15.19
C VAL A 356 -16.83 -4.16 16.53
N ALA A 357 -16.16 -3.64 17.56
CA ALA A 357 -16.30 -4.08 18.94
C ALA A 357 -17.06 -3.02 19.76
N ARG A 358 -17.91 -3.48 20.67
CA ARG A 358 -18.73 -2.63 21.54
C ARG A 358 -18.19 -2.68 22.97
N GLY A 359 -18.01 -1.52 23.60
CA GLY A 359 -17.53 -1.42 24.98
C GLY A 359 -18.17 -0.26 25.75
N PHE A 360 -18.26 -0.40 27.07
CA PHE A 360 -18.80 0.61 27.97
C PHE A 360 -18.18 0.45 29.36
N LEU A 361 -18.12 1.55 30.13
CA LEU A 361 -17.66 1.52 31.51
C LEU A 361 -18.65 0.78 32.41
N MET A 362 -18.15 0.22 33.51
CA MET A 362 -18.99 -0.34 34.57
C MET A 362 -19.92 0.75 35.12
N THR A 363 -21.21 0.67 34.80
CA THR A 363 -22.24 1.63 35.19
C THR A 363 -22.79 1.39 36.60
N GLU A 364 -22.56 0.21 37.16
CA GLU A 364 -23.03 -0.13 38.49
C GLU A 364 -21.89 -0.62 39.37
N SER A 365 -21.70 0.05 40.50
CA SER A 365 -21.05 -0.53 41.67
C SER A 365 -21.84 -1.75 42.11
N ARG A 366 -21.55 -2.92 41.55
CA ARG A 366 -21.96 -4.19 42.16
C ARG A 366 -21.15 -4.30 43.44
N LEU A 367 -21.80 -4.13 44.60
CA LEU A 367 -21.18 -4.50 45.86
C LEU A 367 -20.73 -5.95 45.77
N GLY A 368 -19.52 -6.21 46.24
CA GLY A 368 -19.04 -7.57 46.39
C GLY A 368 -19.98 -8.38 47.26
N THR A 369 -20.12 -9.67 46.97
CA THR A 369 -20.75 -10.60 47.90
C THR A 369 -19.78 -10.82 49.06
N PRO A 370 -20.22 -10.70 50.33
CA PRO A 370 -19.44 -11.13 51.49
C PRO A 370 -18.90 -12.55 51.27
N LYS A 371 -17.75 -12.89 51.83
CA LYS A 371 -17.19 -14.24 51.71
C LYS A 371 -16.77 -14.74 53.08
N ASN A 372 -16.53 -16.05 53.18
CA ASN A 372 -16.01 -16.68 54.37
C ASN A 372 -16.88 -16.41 55.60
N LEU A 373 -18.21 -16.38 55.42
CA LEU A 373 -19.12 -16.37 56.54
C LEU A 373 -18.78 -17.58 57.43
N THR A 374 -18.57 -17.32 58.72
CA THR A 374 -18.35 -18.35 59.73
C THR A 374 -19.19 -18.01 60.94
N GLY A 375 -19.57 -19.04 61.70
CA GLY A 375 -20.33 -18.86 62.93
C GLY A 375 -19.81 -19.73 64.05
N ILE A 376 -19.71 -19.14 65.24
CA ILE A 376 -19.28 -19.81 66.47
C ILE A 376 -20.44 -19.73 67.46
N SER A 377 -20.84 -20.88 68.00
CA SER A 377 -21.82 -20.93 69.09
C SER A 377 -21.16 -20.50 70.40
N GLU A 378 -21.82 -19.59 71.11
CA GLU A 378 -21.46 -19.14 72.44
C GLU A 378 -22.68 -19.22 73.37
N LYS A 379 -22.49 -18.99 74.67
CA LYS A 379 -23.57 -19.10 75.66
C LYS A 379 -24.72 -18.15 75.31
N GLY A 380 -25.81 -18.72 74.78
CA GLY A 380 -27.05 -18.01 74.44
C GLY A 380 -27.01 -17.18 73.15
N ALA A 381 -26.00 -17.35 72.28
CA ALA A 381 -25.93 -16.63 71.01
C ALA A 381 -25.07 -17.36 69.97
N ILE A 382 -25.18 -16.92 68.71
CA ILE A 382 -24.25 -17.27 67.63
C ILE A 382 -23.55 -15.99 67.18
N LYS A 383 -22.21 -16.02 67.19
CA LYS A 383 -21.39 -14.93 66.66
C LYS A 383 -20.98 -15.27 65.22
N LEU A 384 -21.34 -14.40 64.30
CA LEU A 384 -21.04 -14.49 62.87
C LEU A 384 -19.91 -13.51 62.52
N VAL A 385 -19.01 -13.93 61.63
CA VAL A 385 -17.94 -13.10 61.05
C VAL A 385 -17.82 -13.44 59.57
N TRP A 386 -17.51 -12.46 58.74
CA TRP A 386 -17.29 -12.59 57.30
C TRP A 386 -16.20 -11.63 56.84
N ASP A 387 -15.77 -11.73 55.59
CA ASP A 387 -14.78 -10.83 55.01
C ASP A 387 -15.38 -9.46 54.67
N GLU A 388 -14.59 -8.40 54.84
CA GLU A 388 -14.99 -7.04 54.46
C GLU A 388 -15.24 -6.94 52.94
N VAL A 389 -16.38 -6.36 52.58
CA VAL A 389 -16.70 -5.97 51.21
C VAL A 389 -16.28 -4.52 51.02
N GLU A 390 -15.28 -4.31 50.16
CA GLU A 390 -14.88 -2.97 49.74
C GLU A 390 -16.12 -2.20 49.29
N GLU A 391 -16.18 -0.92 49.67
CA GLU A 391 -17.29 -0.04 49.34
C GLU A 391 -18.61 -0.26 50.12
N ALA A 392 -18.74 -1.28 50.98
CA ALA A 392 -19.97 -1.48 51.76
C ALA A 392 -20.20 -0.40 52.85
N GLU A 393 -21.45 0.07 53.00
CA GLU A 393 -21.89 0.89 54.14
C GLU A 393 -22.32 0.02 55.34
N GLY A 394 -22.61 -1.25 55.07
CA GLY A 394 -22.94 -2.26 56.07
C GLY A 394 -23.41 -3.55 55.42
N TYR A 395 -23.97 -4.43 56.25
CA TYR A 395 -24.38 -5.78 55.89
C TYR A 395 -25.78 -6.09 56.43
N TYR A 396 -26.60 -6.75 55.61
CA TYR A 396 -27.83 -7.38 56.09
C TYR A 396 -27.55 -8.83 56.47
N VAL A 397 -28.04 -9.22 57.63
CA VAL A 397 -27.86 -10.57 58.17
C VAL A 397 -29.21 -11.26 58.13
N TYR A 398 -29.22 -12.45 57.54
CA TYR A 398 -30.40 -13.27 57.35
C TYR A 398 -30.26 -14.59 58.09
N ARG A 399 -31.38 -15.10 58.61
CA ARG A 399 -31.50 -16.44 59.18
C ARG A 399 -32.59 -17.21 58.45
N TRP A 400 -32.36 -18.49 58.22
CA TRP A 400 -33.33 -19.39 57.58
C TRP A 400 -34.56 -19.58 58.48
N ASP A 401 -35.74 -19.32 57.92
CA ASP A 401 -37.02 -19.64 58.55
C ASP A 401 -37.55 -20.94 57.94
N ALA A 402 -37.46 -22.04 58.70
CA ALA A 402 -37.88 -23.36 58.24
C ALA A 402 -39.39 -23.48 57.97
N LYS A 403 -40.24 -22.61 58.55
CA LYS A 403 -41.69 -22.65 58.30
C LYS A 403 -42.06 -21.94 57.00
N ALA A 404 -41.36 -20.85 56.70
CA ALA A 404 -41.59 -20.05 55.51
C ALA A 404 -40.72 -20.49 54.31
N GLU A 405 -39.78 -21.41 54.54
CA GLU A 405 -38.81 -21.91 53.55
C GLU A 405 -38.01 -20.78 52.87
N GLU A 406 -37.68 -19.73 53.62
CA GLU A 406 -36.99 -18.54 53.12
C GLU A 406 -35.98 -17.98 54.14
N PHE A 407 -35.00 -17.22 53.66
CA PHE A 407 -34.12 -16.42 54.51
C PHE A 407 -34.79 -15.11 54.93
N ARG A 408 -34.90 -14.86 56.23
CA ARG A 408 -35.47 -13.63 56.78
C ARG A 408 -34.41 -12.75 57.40
N ARG A 409 -34.47 -11.46 57.12
CA ARG A 409 -33.54 -10.47 57.68
C ARG A 409 -33.74 -10.39 59.19
N ILE A 410 -32.70 -10.68 59.94
CA ILE A 410 -32.70 -10.62 61.41
C ILE A 410 -31.95 -9.39 61.94
N GLY A 411 -31.13 -8.73 61.12
CA GLY A 411 -30.41 -7.55 61.56
C GLY A 411 -29.59 -6.86 60.48
N VAL A 412 -28.98 -5.75 60.90
CA VAL A 412 -28.06 -4.92 60.13
C VAL A 412 -26.77 -4.80 60.93
N SER A 413 -25.61 -4.98 60.30
CA SER A 413 -24.31 -4.70 60.92
C SER A 413 -23.54 -3.68 60.10
N ARG A 414 -22.88 -2.73 60.76
CA ARG A 414 -21.91 -1.83 60.11
C ARG A 414 -20.46 -2.33 60.21
N ASN A 415 -20.26 -3.50 60.83
CA ASN A 415 -18.98 -4.15 60.98
C ASN A 415 -19.02 -5.53 60.30
N ILE A 416 -17.87 -6.16 60.15
CA ILE A 416 -17.69 -7.50 59.56
C ILE A 416 -18.16 -8.68 60.45
N GLY A 417 -19.14 -8.43 61.33
CA GLY A 417 -19.68 -9.46 62.20
C GLY A 417 -21.00 -9.08 62.84
N TYR A 418 -21.72 -10.08 63.32
CA TYR A 418 -23.04 -9.94 63.94
C TYR A 418 -23.26 -10.97 65.04
N ARG A 419 -23.96 -10.58 66.10
CA ARG A 419 -24.27 -11.46 67.23
C ARG A 419 -25.76 -11.74 67.28
N ASP A 420 -26.17 -12.94 66.86
CA ASP A 420 -27.56 -13.38 66.97
C ASP A 420 -27.84 -13.93 68.38
N SER A 421 -28.56 -13.16 69.19
CA SER A 421 -28.94 -13.52 70.57
C SER A 421 -30.40 -13.94 70.70
N ALA A 422 -31.14 -13.94 69.58
CA ALA A 422 -32.58 -14.21 69.55
C ALA A 422 -32.83 -15.60 68.94
N LEU A 423 -32.12 -16.59 69.46
CA LEU A 423 -32.17 -17.97 68.97
C LEU A 423 -33.52 -18.63 69.34
N PRO A 424 -34.14 -19.40 68.43
CA PRO A 424 -35.33 -20.18 68.76
C PRO A 424 -35.06 -21.18 69.89
N ALA A 425 -36.06 -21.38 70.76
CA ALA A 425 -35.98 -22.38 71.82
C ALA A 425 -35.76 -23.78 71.21
N ASN A 426 -34.82 -24.55 71.78
CA ASN A 426 -34.42 -25.89 71.31
C ASN A 426 -33.75 -25.96 69.93
N SER A 427 -33.21 -24.85 69.41
CA SER A 427 -32.45 -24.89 68.15
C SER A 427 -31.24 -25.83 68.26
N ARG A 428 -31.08 -26.70 67.25
CA ARG A 428 -29.96 -27.65 67.13
C ARG A 428 -28.92 -27.18 66.11
N GLY A 429 -29.20 -26.08 65.42
CA GLY A 429 -28.35 -25.47 64.41
C GLY A 429 -29.15 -24.51 63.55
N GLU A 430 -28.51 -23.42 63.13
CA GLU A 430 -29.12 -22.35 62.36
C GLU A 430 -28.37 -22.13 61.05
N ARG A 431 -29.09 -21.72 60.01
CA ARG A 431 -28.50 -21.36 58.72
C ARG A 431 -28.53 -19.86 58.55
N TYR A 432 -27.39 -19.29 58.18
CA TYR A 432 -27.25 -17.84 57.97
C TYR A 432 -26.83 -17.54 56.54
N ALA A 433 -27.20 -16.32 56.11
CA ALA A 433 -26.72 -15.69 54.89
C ALA A 433 -26.44 -14.21 55.19
N VAL A 434 -25.48 -13.64 54.48
CA VAL A 434 -25.11 -12.23 54.63
C VAL A 434 -24.98 -11.58 53.25
N THR A 435 -25.53 -10.37 53.12
CA THR A 435 -25.34 -9.49 51.96
C THR A 435 -24.68 -8.20 52.42
N ALA A 436 -23.98 -7.51 51.52
CA ALA A 436 -23.49 -6.15 51.73
C ALA A 436 -24.47 -5.14 51.11
N PHE A 437 -24.57 -3.93 51.67
CA PHE A 437 -25.36 -2.84 51.09
C PHE A 437 -24.60 -1.50 51.03
N ARG A 438 -25.03 -0.62 50.11
CA ARG A 438 -24.66 0.81 50.01
C ARG A 438 -25.85 1.57 49.44
N GLY A 439 -26.38 2.54 50.18
CA GLY A 439 -27.65 3.18 49.85
C GLY A 439 -28.77 2.14 49.65
N ASP A 440 -29.50 2.23 48.54
CA ASP A 440 -30.60 1.32 48.21
C ASP A 440 -30.15 0.03 47.47
N LYS A 441 -28.84 -0.18 47.30
CA LYS A 441 -28.29 -1.34 46.56
C LYS A 441 -27.82 -2.43 47.52
N GLU A 442 -28.15 -3.67 47.20
CA GLU A 442 -27.78 -4.87 47.97
C GLU A 442 -27.01 -5.87 47.08
N SER A 443 -25.96 -6.50 47.62
CA SER A 443 -25.17 -7.52 46.91
C SER A 443 -25.95 -8.84 46.79
N LYS A 444 -25.45 -9.78 45.98
CA LYS A 444 -25.84 -11.20 46.15
C LYS A 444 -25.40 -11.69 47.53
N ALA A 445 -26.15 -12.62 48.11
CA ALA A 445 -25.84 -13.23 49.40
C ALA A 445 -24.71 -14.26 49.31
N ASP A 446 -23.89 -14.34 50.35
CA ASP A 446 -23.12 -15.56 50.65
C ASP A 446 -24.08 -16.53 51.34
N GLU A 447 -24.66 -17.44 50.56
CA GLU A 447 -25.59 -18.43 51.09
C GLU A 447 -24.81 -19.65 51.61
N GLY A 448 -25.05 -20.03 52.86
CA GLY A 448 -24.80 -21.41 53.30
C GLY A 448 -23.70 -21.60 54.33
N VAL A 449 -23.86 -20.99 55.51
CA VAL A 449 -23.22 -21.50 56.72
C VAL A 449 -24.26 -22.07 57.65
N SER A 450 -24.20 -23.38 57.86
CA SER A 450 -24.95 -24.10 58.89
C SER A 450 -24.10 -24.15 60.15
N VAL A 451 -24.49 -23.41 61.19
CA VAL A 451 -23.78 -23.41 62.47
C VAL A 451 -24.51 -24.37 63.41
N LEU A 452 -23.87 -25.48 63.77
CA LEU A 452 -24.39 -26.40 64.78
C LEU A 452 -24.26 -25.77 66.17
N ILE A 453 -25.32 -25.85 66.97
CA ILE A 453 -25.29 -25.42 68.39
C ILE A 453 -24.93 -26.66 69.22
N PRO A 454 -23.76 -26.72 69.89
CA PRO A 454 -23.42 -27.85 70.73
C PRO A 454 -24.45 -28.00 71.85
N GLN A 455 -24.99 -29.21 72.00
CA GLN A 455 -25.84 -29.54 73.14
C GLN A 455 -24.98 -29.48 74.41
N VAL A 456 -25.39 -28.68 75.39
CA VAL A 456 -24.90 -28.88 76.76
C VAL A 456 -25.47 -30.23 77.20
N GLN A 457 -24.61 -31.25 77.36
CA GLN A 457 -25.01 -32.45 78.09
C GLN A 457 -25.39 -32.01 79.50
N VAL A 458 -26.68 -32.12 79.82
CA VAL A 458 -27.13 -32.07 81.20
C VAL A 458 -26.65 -33.37 81.83
N GLU A 459 -25.57 -33.32 82.61
CA GLU A 459 -25.28 -34.39 83.56
C GLU A 459 -26.43 -34.43 84.56
N ILE A 460 -27.21 -35.51 84.50
CA ILE A 460 -28.21 -35.84 85.51
C ILE A 460 -27.44 -36.37 86.72
N PRO A 461 -27.51 -35.74 87.91
CA PRO A 461 -26.91 -36.32 89.11
C PRO A 461 -27.61 -37.64 89.43
N GLN A 462 -26.82 -38.67 89.74
CA GLN A 462 -27.30 -40.00 90.13
C GLN A 462 -28.18 -39.99 91.38
#